data_AF-A0A2A2H5T6-F1
#
_entry.id   AF-A0A2A2H5T6-F1
#
_cell.length_a   1.000
_cell.length_b   1.000
_cell.length_c   1.000
_cell.angle_alpha   90.00
_cell.angle_beta   90.00
_cell.angle_gamma   90.00
#
_symmetry.space_group_name_H-M   'P 1'
#
loop_
_entity.id
_entity.type
_entity.pdbx_description
1 polymer ?
#
loop_
_entity_poly.entity_id
_entity_poly.type
_entity_poly.pdbx_seq_one_letter_code
_entity_poly.pdbx_strand_id
1 'polypeptide(L)'
;MNKYTFSLLAMILTASYTMANDNLAEIMASYPAVEEDVQRYAIELPRKENENNFMVEFFIGKSMLADCSHRGLQGRFEKKSVSWQNDYYELKEVTSFAVSKKEV
;
A
#
# COMPACT_ATOMS: atom_id res chain seq x y z
N MET A 1 -31.23 -32.44 32.95
CA MET A 1 -29.95 -31.78 32.62
C MET A 1 -28.95 -32.86 32.21
N ASN A 2 -28.80 -33.07 30.90
CA ASN A 2 -27.91 -34.09 30.36
C ASN A 2 -26.49 -33.49 30.27
N LYS A 3 -25.49 -34.16 30.85
CA LYS A 3 -24.14 -33.60 31.09
C LYS A 3 -23.36 -33.27 29.81
N TYR A 4 -23.87 -33.71 28.66
CA TYR A 4 -23.27 -33.52 27.33
C TYR A 4 -23.71 -32.23 26.63
N THR A 5 -24.76 -31.55 27.10
CA THR A 5 -25.25 -30.32 26.43
C THR A 5 -24.32 -29.13 26.61
N PHE A 6 -23.50 -29.12 27.68
CA PHE A 6 -22.52 -28.05 27.92
C PHE A 6 -21.26 -28.18 27.04
N SER A 7 -20.93 -29.40 26.59
CA SER A 7 -19.75 -29.64 25.74
C SER A 7 -19.98 -29.25 24.28
N LEU A 8 -21.23 -29.30 23.80
CA LEU A 8 -21.57 -28.99 22.40
C LEU A 8 -21.56 -27.49 22.09
N LEU A 9 -21.75 -26.63 23.11
CA LEU A 9 -21.79 -25.18 22.90
C LEU A 9 -20.39 -24.54 22.81
N ALA A 10 -19.35 -25.22 23.32
CA ALA A 10 -17.97 -24.71 23.29
C ALA A 10 -17.29 -24.88 21.92
N MET A 11 -17.82 -25.72 21.03
CA MET A 11 -17.21 -26.03 19.73
C MET A 11 -17.55 -25.02 18.62
N ILE A 12 -18.44 -24.05 18.89
CA ILE A 12 -18.93 -23.09 17.88
C ILE A 12 -18.13 -21.78 17.86
N LEU A 13 -17.27 -21.50 18.86
CA LEU A 13 -16.57 -20.21 18.97
C LEU A 13 -15.19 -20.11 18.29
N THR A 14 -14.69 -21.16 17.63
CA THR A 14 -13.30 -21.18 17.14
C THR A 14 -13.12 -21.08 15.62
N ALA A 15 -14.12 -20.63 14.84
CA ALA A 15 -14.06 -20.65 13.38
C ALA A 15 -14.01 -19.27 12.68
N SER A 16 -13.44 -18.23 13.31
CA SER A 16 -13.41 -16.90 12.70
C SER A 16 -12.06 -16.19 12.74
N TYR A 17 -10.97 -16.89 12.45
CA TYR A 17 -9.66 -16.29 12.14
C TYR A 17 -8.94 -17.31 11.25
N THR A 18 -8.53 -17.10 9.99
CA THR A 18 -8.03 -15.93 9.27
C THR A 18 -8.14 -16.24 7.78
N MET A 19 -8.67 -15.35 6.95
CA MET A 19 -8.43 -15.39 5.50
C MET A 19 -7.09 -14.67 5.27
N ALA A 20 -5.96 -15.39 5.31
CA ALA A 20 -4.72 -14.85 4.75
C ALA A 20 -4.91 -14.75 3.24
N ASN A 21 -4.73 -13.57 2.68
CA ASN A 21 -4.91 -13.30 1.26
C ASN A 21 -3.73 -13.87 0.46
N ASP A 22 -3.71 -15.19 0.25
CA ASP A 22 -2.69 -15.90 -0.55
C ASP A 22 -2.57 -15.36 -2.00
N ASN A 23 -3.57 -14.62 -2.48
CA ASN A 23 -3.57 -14.01 -3.81
C ASN A 23 -2.53 -12.90 -3.99
N LEU A 24 -2.15 -12.16 -2.94
CA LEU A 24 -1.28 -10.99 -3.14
C LEU A 24 0.11 -11.40 -3.62
N ALA A 25 0.69 -12.45 -3.05
CA ALA A 25 1.99 -12.97 -3.47
C ALA A 25 1.96 -13.48 -4.92
N GLU A 26 0.88 -14.17 -5.32
CA GLU A 26 0.68 -14.64 -6.69
C GLU A 26 0.54 -13.47 -7.68
N ILE A 27 -0.25 -12.45 -7.33
CA ILE A 27 -0.39 -11.22 -8.12
C ILE A 27 0.97 -10.53 -8.25
N MET A 28 1.73 -10.40 -7.15
CA MET A 28 3.04 -9.76 -7.14
C MET A 28 4.09 -10.51 -7.96
N ALA A 29 3.98 -11.83 -8.10
CA ALA A 29 4.87 -12.63 -8.94
C ALA A 29 4.78 -12.27 -10.43
N SER A 30 3.67 -11.67 -10.87
CA SER A 30 3.51 -11.18 -12.24
C SER A 30 4.24 -9.86 -12.51
N TYR A 31 4.64 -9.10 -11.49
CA TYR A 31 5.33 -7.82 -11.64
C TYR A 31 6.85 -8.01 -11.66
N PRO A 32 7.60 -7.24 -12.47
CA PRO A 32 9.06 -7.39 -12.61
C PRO A 32 9.75 -7.26 -11.26
N ALA A 33 10.84 -8.00 -11.02
CA ALA A 33 11.66 -7.89 -9.80
C ALA A 33 12.21 -6.45 -9.63
N VAL A 34 12.43 -6.03 -8.38
CA VAL A 34 13.04 -4.72 -8.07
C VAL A 34 14.55 -4.86 -7.96
N GLU A 35 15.27 -3.82 -8.36
CA GLU A 35 16.71 -3.69 -8.12
C GLU A 35 17.00 -3.55 -6.60
N GLU A 36 18.22 -3.86 -6.17
CA GLU A 36 18.57 -3.97 -4.74
C GLU A 36 18.36 -2.66 -3.93
N ASP A 37 18.37 -1.50 -4.60
CA ASP A 37 18.21 -0.18 -4.00
C ASP A 37 16.80 0.43 -4.18
N VAL A 38 15.86 -0.33 -4.76
CA VAL A 38 14.48 0.11 -4.99
C VAL A 38 13.52 -0.60 -4.04
N GLN A 39 12.71 0.19 -3.33
CA GLN A 39 11.63 -0.34 -2.51
C GLN A 39 10.36 -0.51 -3.33
N ARG A 40 9.70 -1.67 -3.17
CA ARG A 40 8.37 -1.94 -3.74
C ARG A 40 7.30 -1.83 -2.65
N TYR A 41 6.22 -1.13 -2.97
CA TYR A 41 5.02 -1.05 -2.15
C TYR A 41 3.81 -1.59 -2.93
N ALA A 42 2.92 -2.30 -2.25
CA ALA A 42 1.64 -2.77 -2.79
C ALA A 42 0.51 -2.21 -1.92
N ILE A 43 -0.53 -1.66 -2.55
CA ILE A 43 -1.69 -1.10 -1.87
C ILE A 43 -2.91 -1.89 -2.31
N GLU A 44 -3.45 -2.71 -1.40
CA GLU A 44 -4.74 -3.35 -1.60
C GLU A 44 -5.86 -2.40 -1.15
N LEU A 45 -6.75 -2.04 -2.08
CA LEU A 45 -7.87 -1.16 -1.77
C LEU A 45 -9.06 -1.96 -1.23
N PRO A 46 -9.76 -1.46 -0.21
CA PRO A 46 -11.00 -2.09 0.24
C PRO A 46 -12.07 -1.95 -0.85
N ARG A 47 -12.82 -3.02 -1.10
CA ARG A 47 -13.96 -2.99 -2.05
C ARG A 47 -15.00 -1.97 -1.60
N LYS A 48 -15.52 -1.18 -2.54
CA LYS A 48 -16.60 -0.22 -2.30
C LYS A 48 -17.71 -0.39 -3.33
N GLU A 49 -18.94 -0.04 -2.97
CA GLU A 49 -20.00 0.12 -3.96
C GLU A 49 -19.78 1.41 -4.75
N ASN A 50 -20.06 1.38 -6.06
CA ASN A 50 -19.92 2.53 -6.96
C ASN A 50 -18.52 3.18 -6.92
N GLU A 51 -17.47 2.39 -7.19
CA GLU A 51 -16.06 2.83 -7.08
C GLU A 51 -15.72 4.06 -7.95
N ASN A 52 -16.50 4.31 -9.02
CA ASN A 52 -16.38 5.51 -9.87
C ASN A 52 -16.57 6.84 -9.11
N ASN A 53 -17.14 6.81 -7.90
CA ASN A 53 -17.30 8.00 -7.06
C ASN A 53 -16.04 8.31 -6.23
N PHE A 54 -14.99 7.49 -6.33
CA PHE A 54 -13.78 7.60 -5.51
C PHE A 54 -12.54 7.74 -6.38
N MET A 55 -11.52 8.37 -5.81
CA MET A 55 -10.19 8.48 -6.39
C MET A 55 -9.14 8.09 -5.35
N VAL A 56 -7.96 7.70 -5.84
CA VAL A 56 -6.80 7.43 -5.00
C VAL A 56 -5.78 8.53 -5.23
N GLU A 57 -5.37 9.20 -4.16
CA GLU A 57 -4.26 10.15 -4.17
C GLU A 57 -3.03 9.49 -3.53
N PHE A 58 -1.88 9.59 -4.21
CA PHE A 58 -0.63 9.01 -3.73
C PHE A 58 0.20 10.06 -2.99
N PHE A 59 0.49 9.79 -1.71
CA PHE A 59 1.43 10.57 -0.91
C PHE A 59 2.77 9.84 -0.85
N ILE A 60 3.72 10.25 -1.68
CA ILE A 60 5.05 9.63 -1.72
C ILE A 60 6.04 10.55 -1.02
N GLY A 61 6.64 10.04 0.05
CA GLY A 61 7.45 10.83 0.99
C GLY A 61 8.50 9.99 1.70
N LYS A 62 9.35 10.67 2.48
CA LYS A 62 10.22 10.01 3.45
C LYS A 62 10.11 10.71 4.80
N SER A 63 10.15 9.95 5.88
CA SER A 63 10.30 10.52 7.22
C SER A 63 11.72 11.00 7.42
N MET A 64 11.90 12.23 7.90
CA MET A 64 13.22 12.80 8.16
C MET A 64 13.16 13.86 9.27
N LEU A 65 14.29 14.11 9.92
CA LEU A 65 14.45 15.28 10.77
C LEU A 65 14.50 16.53 9.87
N ALA A 66 13.66 17.51 10.19
CA ALA A 66 13.53 18.76 9.45
C ALA A 66 13.49 19.95 10.41
N ASP A 67 14.01 21.08 9.94
CA ASP A 67 13.80 22.39 10.53
C ASP A 67 12.50 23.02 10.00
N CYS A 68 12.25 24.30 10.31
CA CYS A 68 11.05 25.02 9.90
C CYS A 68 10.99 25.40 8.41
N SER A 69 12.01 25.06 7.61
CA SER A 69 12.00 25.37 6.18
C SER A 69 10.95 24.55 5.44
N HIS A 70 10.38 25.11 4.37
CA HIS A 70 9.46 24.37 3.52
C HIS A 70 10.26 23.36 2.69
N ARG A 71 9.98 22.08 2.87
CA ARG A 71 10.71 20.99 2.21
C ARG A 71 9.78 20.21 1.30
N GLY A 72 10.34 19.71 0.21
CA GLY A 72 9.61 18.85 -0.72
C GLY A 72 10.51 17.77 -1.31
N LEU A 73 9.87 16.72 -1.80
CA LEU A 73 10.47 15.77 -2.72
C LEU A 73 9.89 16.04 -4.10
N GLN A 74 10.74 16.03 -5.12
CA GLN A 74 10.34 16.08 -6.51
C GLN A 74 10.90 14.85 -7.22
N GLY A 75 10.21 14.42 -8.26
CA GLY A 75 10.61 13.29 -9.09
C GLY A 75 9.60 13.08 -10.21
N ARG A 76 9.88 12.13 -11.11
CA ARG A 76 8.95 11.71 -12.15
C ARG A 76 8.18 10.48 -11.73
N PHE A 77 6.87 10.59 -11.66
CA PHE A 77 5.99 9.45 -11.38
C PHE A 77 5.49 8.87 -12.70
N GLU A 78 6.13 7.78 -13.13
CA GLU A 78 5.93 7.19 -14.45
C GLU A 78 5.04 5.95 -14.37
N LYS A 79 3.95 5.94 -15.15
CA LYS A 79 3.14 4.74 -15.35
C LYS A 79 3.85 3.77 -16.29
N LYS A 80 3.90 2.49 -15.92
CA LYS A 80 4.45 1.38 -16.71
C LYS A 80 3.40 0.28 -16.82
N SER A 81 3.44 -0.49 -17.90
CA SER A 81 2.53 -1.62 -18.11
C SER A 81 3.33 -2.92 -18.13
N VAL A 82 2.91 -3.90 -17.32
CA VAL A 82 3.49 -5.26 -17.36
C VAL A 82 2.81 -6.09 -18.44
N SER A 83 1.51 -5.89 -18.58
CA SER A 83 0.66 -6.57 -19.54
C SER A 83 -0.43 -5.61 -20.01
N TRP A 84 -1.28 -6.09 -20.90
CA TRP A 84 -2.43 -5.33 -21.41
C TRP A 84 -3.49 -4.97 -20.36
N GLN A 85 -3.46 -5.57 -19.16
CA GLN A 85 -4.46 -5.33 -18.11
C GLN A 85 -3.88 -4.76 -16.81
N ASN A 86 -2.55 -4.79 -16.64
CA ASN A 86 -1.92 -4.47 -15.37
C ASN A 86 -0.86 -3.39 -15.55
N ASP A 87 -1.02 -2.34 -14.76
CA ASP A 87 -0.10 -1.21 -14.69
C ASP A 87 0.55 -1.11 -13.31
N TYR A 88 1.72 -0.52 -13.27
CA TYR A 88 2.43 -0.12 -12.06
C TYR A 88 3.07 1.24 -12.25
N TYR A 89 3.59 1.81 -11.17
CA TYR A 89 4.20 3.13 -11.20
C TYR A 89 5.62 3.06 -10.66
N GLU A 90 6.53 3.77 -11.32
CA GLU A 90 7.91 3.95 -10.91
C GLU A 90 8.15 5.43 -10.59
N LEU A 91 8.73 5.72 -9.42
CA LEU A 91 9.20 7.06 -9.09
C LEU A 91 10.68 7.16 -9.45
N LYS A 92 11.01 8.04 -10.42
CA LYS A 92 12.38 8.26 -10.91
C LYS A 92 12.88 9.65 -10.59
N GLU A 93 14.20 9.81 -10.65
CA GLU A 93 14.89 11.10 -10.51
C GLU A 93 14.47 11.87 -9.24
N VAL A 94 14.40 11.13 -8.13
CA VAL A 94 13.97 11.69 -6.84
C VAL A 94 15.04 12.64 -6.34
N THR A 95 14.66 13.89 -6.13
CA THR A 95 15.50 14.92 -5.53
C THR A 95 14.72 15.62 -4.42
N SER A 96 15.45 16.14 -3.42
CA SER A 96 14.85 16.87 -2.30
C SER A 96 15.24 18.33 -2.35
N PHE A 97 14.32 19.23 -2.01
CA PHE A 97 14.59 20.66 -1.92
C PHE A 97 14.10 21.21 -0.58
N ALA A 98 14.72 22.31 -0.16
CA ALA A 98 14.31 23.10 1.00
C ALA A 98 14.30 24.57 0.58
N VAL A 99 13.17 25.25 0.80
CA VAL A 99 13.01 26.68 0.55
C VAL A 99 13.01 27.39 1.90
N SER A 100 14.05 28.18 2.13
CA SER A 100 14.12 29.10 3.27
C SER A 100 13.39 30.39 2.92
N LYS A 101 12.59 30.91 3.86
CA LYS A 101 12.04 32.26 3.71
C LYS A 101 13.21 33.25 3.70
N LYS A 102 13.29 34.08 2.67
CA LYS A 102 14.21 35.22 2.65
C LYS A 102 13.64 36.26 3.61
N GLU A 103 14.34 36.54 4.70
CA GLU A 103 14.01 37.69 5.54
C GLU A 103 14.21 38.96 4.69
N VAL A 104 13.17 39.78 4.63
CA VAL A 104 13.15 41.11 4.00
C VAL A 104 13.34 42.14 5.09
#